data_AF-A0AAQ4FKN9-F1
#
_entry.id   AF-A0AAQ4FKN9-F1
#
_cell.length_a   1.000
_cell.length_b   1.000
_cell.length_c   1.000
_cell.angle_alpha   90.00
_cell.angle_beta   90.00
_cell.angle_gamma   90.00
#
_symmetry.space_group_name_H-M   'P 1'
#
loop_
_entity.id
_entity.type
_entity.pdbx_description
1 polymer ?
#
loop_
_entity_poly.entity_id
_entity_poly.type
_entity_poly.pdbx_seq_one_letter_code
_entity_poly.pdbx_strand_id
1 'polypeptide(L)'
;METIESFMQYTLCELCKVSHNVGKKHVYSKKHLEIVKNVLAKFLKKVNEAKQFLKKPEVHDLLWEDGAKVWCYFCAQEVEKHGRKEETALSVHSLNFLRHLSTPGHEAACKSFFWKNKVSKASVPLYVISSTMLSKAEPLIEAVEKAYLEKMERLHRKTVTAIQKTDKHRMDIVTEARFEVCSG
;
A
#
# COMPACT_ATOMS: atom_id res chain seq x y z
N MET A 1 -2.91 62.47 -7.69
CA MET A 1 -3.36 61.32 -8.52
C MET A 1 -2.70 60.09 -7.94
N GLU A 2 -3.39 59.41 -7.03
CA GLU A 2 -2.89 58.15 -6.44
C GLU A 2 -3.06 57.03 -7.47
N THR A 3 -1.95 56.41 -7.85
CA THR A 3 -1.93 55.21 -8.67
C THR A 3 -2.53 54.07 -7.85
N ILE A 4 -3.73 53.62 -8.23
CA ILE A 4 -4.32 52.40 -7.69
C ILE A 4 -3.46 51.24 -8.21
N GLU A 5 -2.50 50.79 -7.40
CA GLU A 5 -1.81 49.53 -7.63
C GLU A 5 -2.86 48.41 -7.55
N SER A 6 -3.26 47.91 -8.72
CA SER A 6 -4.12 46.73 -8.82
C SER A 6 -3.35 45.54 -8.24
N PHE A 7 -3.72 45.10 -7.03
CA PHE A 7 -3.17 43.90 -6.41
C PHE A 7 -3.51 42.69 -7.28
N MET A 8 -2.55 42.25 -8.10
CA MET A 8 -2.70 41.08 -8.93
C MET A 8 -2.72 39.82 -8.06
N GLN A 9 -3.90 39.22 -7.88
CA GLN A 9 -4.08 38.05 -7.01
C GLN A 9 -3.58 36.78 -7.72
N TYR A 10 -2.44 36.25 -7.26
CA TYR A 10 -1.92 34.97 -7.71
C TYR A 10 -2.58 33.81 -6.96
N THR A 11 -2.88 32.71 -7.66
CA THR A 11 -3.37 31.47 -7.03
C THR A 11 -2.42 30.32 -7.32
N LEU A 12 -1.99 29.59 -6.29
CA LEU A 12 -1.19 28.37 -6.44
C LEU A 12 -2.08 27.19 -6.84
N CYS A 13 -1.68 26.46 -7.88
CA CYS A 13 -2.30 25.17 -8.20
C CYS A 13 -1.48 24.03 -7.58
N GLU A 14 -2.07 23.24 -6.67
CA GLU A 14 -1.40 22.13 -5.99
C GLU A 14 -0.94 21.00 -6.93
N LEU A 15 -1.60 20.84 -8.08
CA LEU A 15 -1.24 19.85 -9.10
C LEU A 15 -0.16 20.36 -10.04
N CYS A 16 -0.26 21.62 -10.48
CA CYS A 16 0.72 22.19 -11.40
C CYS A 16 1.98 22.68 -10.70
N LYS A 17 1.94 22.89 -9.38
CA LYS A 17 3.01 23.50 -8.55
C LYS A 17 3.48 24.85 -9.10
N VAL A 18 2.56 25.62 -9.69
CA VAL A 18 2.83 26.96 -10.23
C VAL A 18 1.79 27.94 -9.70
N SER A 19 2.25 29.12 -9.31
CA SER A 19 1.41 30.29 -9.07
C SER A 19 1.04 30.91 -10.41
N HIS A 20 -0.23 31.19 -10.63
CA HIS A 20 -0.71 31.81 -11.86
C HIS A 20 -1.63 33.00 -11.55
N ASN A 21 -1.64 33.98 -12.45
CA ASN A 21 -2.51 35.18 -12.39
C ASN A 21 -3.78 35.03 -13.24
N VAL A 22 -3.96 33.88 -13.91
CA VAL A 22 -5.14 33.56 -14.75
C VAL A 22 -6.35 33.09 -13.92
N GLY A 23 -6.21 33.06 -12.59
CA GLY A 23 -7.29 32.75 -11.65
C GLY A 23 -7.97 31.41 -11.95
N LYS A 24 -9.30 31.39 -11.93
CA LYS A 24 -10.09 30.16 -12.14
C LYS A 24 -10.01 29.59 -13.56
N LYS A 25 -9.47 30.32 -14.56
CA LYS A 25 -9.37 29.82 -15.94
C LYS A 25 -8.24 28.80 -16.13
N HIS A 26 -7.25 28.75 -15.23
CA HIS A 26 -6.09 27.85 -15.39
C HIS A 26 -6.46 26.37 -15.48
N VAL A 27 -7.57 25.96 -14.85
CA VAL A 27 -8.06 24.56 -14.85
C VAL A 27 -8.44 24.06 -16.26
N TYR A 28 -8.67 24.97 -17.20
CA TYR A 28 -8.97 24.65 -18.60
C TYR A 28 -7.73 24.64 -19.50
N SER A 29 -6.55 24.97 -18.96
CA SER A 29 -5.31 24.96 -19.74
C SER A 29 -4.91 23.53 -20.13
N LYS A 30 -4.38 23.37 -21.35
CA LYS A 30 -3.91 22.06 -21.85
C LYS A 30 -2.92 21.40 -20.87
N LYS A 31 -1.99 22.20 -20.31
CA LYS A 31 -1.00 21.73 -19.33
C LYS A 31 -1.65 21.16 -18.07
N HIS A 32 -2.63 21.87 -17.49
CA HIS A 32 -3.34 21.40 -16.31
C HIS A 32 -4.11 20.11 -16.59
N LEU A 33 -4.87 20.07 -17.70
CA LEU A 33 -5.66 18.90 -18.09
C LEU A 33 -4.78 17.65 -18.29
N GLU A 34 -3.60 17.81 -18.90
CA GLU A 34 -2.65 16.71 -19.08
C GLU A 34 -2.08 16.22 -17.74
N ILE A 35 -1.78 17.12 -16.80
CA ILE A 35 -1.34 16.74 -15.45
C ILE A 35 -2.44 15.95 -14.73
N VAL A 36 -3.69 16.42 -14.78
CA VAL A 36 -4.84 15.74 -14.17
C VAL A 36 -5.01 14.35 -14.77
N LYS A 37 -4.96 14.22 -16.10
CA LYS A 37 -5.05 12.94 -16.80
C LYS A 37 -3.97 11.97 -16.34
N ASN A 38 -2.72 12.43 -16.24
CA ASN A 38 -1.60 11.59 -15.80
C ASN A 38 -1.71 11.16 -14.33
N VAL A 39 -2.14 12.06 -13.45
CA VAL A 39 -2.40 11.76 -12.04
C VAL A 39 -3.49 10.69 -11.90
N LEU A 40 -4.60 10.86 -12.62
CA LEU A 40 -5.71 9.91 -12.62
C LEU A 40 -5.28 8.55 -13.17
N ALA A 41 -4.57 8.50 -14.29
CA ALA A 41 -4.09 7.25 -14.89
C ALA A 41 -3.13 6.49 -13.94
N LYS A 42 -2.17 7.20 -13.34
CA LYS A 42 -1.21 6.61 -12.39
C LYS A 42 -1.91 6.06 -11.15
N PHE A 43 -2.86 6.81 -10.59
CA PHE A 43 -3.56 6.38 -9.40
C PHE A 43 -4.53 5.23 -9.70
N LEU A 44 -5.20 5.24 -10.86
CA LEU A 44 -6.09 4.16 -11.28
C LEU A 44 -5.35 2.82 -11.40
N LYS A 45 -4.12 2.83 -11.91
CA LYS A 45 -3.26 1.63 -11.94
C LYS A 45 -3.09 1.04 -10.55
N LYS A 46 -2.75 1.86 -9.55
CA LYS A 46 -2.61 1.43 -8.14
C LYS A 46 -3.91 0.88 -7.56
N VAL A 47 -5.05 1.54 -7.84
CA VAL A 47 -6.36 1.07 -7.40
C VAL A 47 -6.70 -0.28 -8.02
N ASN A 48 -6.44 -0.47 -9.31
CA ASN A 48 -6.71 -1.72 -10.01
C ASN A 48 -5.81 -2.86 -9.51
N GLU A 49 -4.52 -2.59 -9.28
CA GLU A 49 -3.61 -3.55 -8.63
C GLU A 49 -4.13 -3.94 -7.25
N ALA A 50 -4.48 -2.98 -6.40
CA ALA A 50 -5.04 -3.24 -5.07
C ALA A 50 -6.31 -4.09 -5.12
N LYS A 51 -7.23 -3.79 -6.05
CA LYS A 51 -8.50 -4.51 -6.23
C LYS A 51 -8.31 -5.99 -6.59
N GLN A 52 -7.18 -6.40 -7.16
CA GLN A 52 -6.91 -7.82 -7.44
C GLN A 52 -6.81 -8.63 -6.14
N PHE A 53 -6.25 -8.04 -5.07
CA PHE A 53 -6.08 -8.70 -3.78
C PHE A 53 -7.39 -8.89 -3.00
N LEU A 54 -8.48 -8.21 -3.39
CA LEU A 54 -9.81 -8.50 -2.84
C LEU A 54 -10.32 -9.89 -3.26
N LYS A 55 -9.91 -10.37 -4.44
CA LYS A 55 -10.32 -11.70 -4.96
C LYS A 55 -9.36 -12.79 -4.53
N LYS A 56 -8.08 -12.46 -4.42
CA LYS A 56 -7.01 -13.37 -4.04
C LYS A 56 -6.07 -12.64 -3.07
N PRO A 57 -6.38 -12.65 -1.77
CA PRO A 57 -5.51 -12.03 -0.78
C PRO A 57 -4.14 -12.67 -0.75
N GLU A 58 -3.13 -11.87 -0.42
CA GLU A 58 -1.75 -12.31 -0.26
C GLU A 58 -1.23 -11.85 1.09
N VAL A 59 -0.50 -12.73 1.76
CA VAL A 59 0.08 -12.52 3.08
C VAL A 59 1.56 -12.86 3.01
N HIS A 60 2.35 -12.01 3.64
CA HIS A 60 3.80 -12.10 3.72
C HIS A 60 4.25 -11.95 5.17
N ASP A 61 5.55 -12.15 5.41
CA ASP A 61 6.18 -11.83 6.67
C ASP A 61 6.17 -10.31 6.91
N LEU A 62 6.29 -9.90 8.17
CA LEU A 62 6.22 -8.49 8.56
C LEU A 62 7.29 -7.59 7.91
N LEU A 63 8.44 -8.17 7.51
CA LEU A 63 9.54 -7.43 6.90
C LEU A 63 9.30 -7.15 5.41
N TRP A 64 8.36 -7.86 4.80
CA TRP A 64 8.03 -7.69 3.40
C TRP A 64 7.41 -6.31 3.12
N GLU A 65 8.12 -5.52 2.32
CA GLU A 65 7.77 -4.13 1.99
C GLU A 65 7.48 -3.27 3.24
N ASP A 66 8.28 -3.46 4.30
CA ASP A 66 8.20 -2.63 5.51
C ASP A 66 8.32 -1.15 5.15
N GLY A 67 7.34 -0.39 5.59
CA GLY A 67 7.26 1.06 5.44
C GLY A 67 6.63 1.49 4.13
N ALA A 68 6.16 0.56 3.29
CA ALA A 68 5.59 0.93 2.00
C ALA A 68 4.32 1.77 2.15
N LYS A 69 4.33 2.93 1.46
CA LYS A 69 3.22 3.89 1.44
C LYS A 69 2.78 4.19 0.02
N VAL A 70 1.54 4.63 -0.10
CA VAL A 70 0.93 5.11 -1.34
C VAL A 70 0.48 6.55 -1.12
N TRP A 71 0.96 7.47 -1.96
CA TRP A 71 0.42 8.82 -2.02
C TRP A 71 -0.99 8.83 -2.64
N CYS A 72 -1.98 9.33 -1.89
CA CYS A 72 -3.32 9.58 -2.40
C CYS A 72 -3.46 11.03 -2.87
N TYR A 73 -3.62 11.23 -4.18
CA TYR A 73 -3.78 12.56 -4.76
C TYR A 73 -5.10 13.24 -4.40
N PHE A 74 -6.13 12.47 -4.05
CA PHE A 74 -7.44 13.00 -3.68
C PHE A 74 -7.45 13.54 -2.27
N CYS A 75 -6.85 12.80 -1.34
CA CYS A 75 -6.76 13.16 0.08
C CYS A 75 -5.50 13.97 0.42
N ALA A 76 -4.57 14.12 -0.54
CA ALA A 76 -3.29 14.81 -0.36
C ALA A 76 -2.49 14.29 0.86
N GLN A 77 -2.46 12.97 1.04
CA GLN A 77 -1.79 12.33 2.17
C GLN A 77 -1.08 11.03 1.75
N GLU A 78 -0.09 10.63 2.55
CA GLU A 78 0.47 9.28 2.49
C GLU A 78 -0.45 8.29 3.21
N VAL A 79 -0.64 7.13 2.60
CA VAL A 79 -1.45 6.03 3.14
C VAL A 79 -0.56 4.80 3.23
N GLU A 80 -0.57 4.11 4.36
CA GLU A 80 0.11 2.82 4.47
C GLU A 80 -0.45 1.82 3.45
N LYS A 81 0.43 1.14 2.74
CA LYS A 81 0.02 0.23 1.67
C LYS A 81 -0.54 -1.06 2.25
N HIS A 82 0.22 -1.72 3.10
CA HIS A 82 -0.08 -3.06 3.63
C HIS A 82 -0.72 -2.99 5.01
N GLY A 83 -1.55 -3.97 5.35
CA GLY A 83 -2.10 -4.12 6.69
C GLY A 83 -1.15 -4.93 7.55
N ARG A 84 -0.63 -4.35 8.62
CA ARG A 84 0.34 -5.03 9.49
C ARG A 84 -0.34 -5.68 10.68
N LYS A 85 0.13 -6.88 11.02
CA LYS A 85 -0.26 -7.61 12.22
C LYS A 85 1.00 -7.98 12.98
N GLU A 86 1.41 -7.11 13.90
CA GLU A 86 2.65 -7.29 14.67
C GLU A 86 2.60 -8.55 15.56
N GLU A 87 1.44 -8.83 16.16
CA GLU A 87 1.23 -10.00 17.02
C GLU A 87 1.52 -11.34 16.32
N THR A 88 1.23 -11.44 15.02
CA THR A 88 1.46 -12.64 14.22
C THR A 88 2.66 -12.51 13.27
N ALA A 89 3.37 -11.38 13.33
CA ALA A 89 4.45 -11.02 12.41
C ALA A 89 4.08 -11.15 10.92
N LEU A 90 2.86 -10.70 10.55
CA LEU A 90 2.34 -10.78 9.18
C LEU A 90 2.11 -9.39 8.55
N SER A 91 2.26 -9.35 7.23
CA SER A 91 1.91 -8.22 6.37
C SER A 91 0.88 -8.66 5.32
N VAL A 92 -0.31 -8.06 5.34
CA VAL A 92 -1.41 -8.34 4.40
C VAL A 92 -1.33 -7.37 3.23
N HIS A 93 -1.19 -7.90 2.02
CA HIS A 93 -0.95 -7.11 0.83
C HIS A 93 -2.09 -6.10 0.56
N SER A 94 -1.74 -4.82 0.46
CA SER A 94 -2.64 -3.72 0.04
C SER A 94 -3.83 -3.45 0.98
N LEU A 95 -3.91 -4.09 2.15
CA LEU A 95 -5.08 -4.03 3.03
C LEU A 95 -5.37 -2.61 3.55
N ASN A 96 -4.35 -1.87 4.01
CA ASN A 96 -4.55 -0.51 4.52
C ASN A 96 -4.92 0.47 3.38
N PHE A 97 -4.35 0.27 2.19
CA PHE A 97 -4.75 1.05 1.02
C PHE A 97 -6.19 0.74 0.60
N LEU A 98 -6.61 -0.52 0.58
CA LEU A 98 -7.99 -0.93 0.30
C LEU A 98 -8.98 -0.34 1.32
N ARG A 99 -8.64 -0.38 2.62
CA ARG A 99 -9.42 0.27 3.68
C ARG A 99 -9.61 1.75 3.42
N HIS A 100 -8.52 2.47 3.10
CA HIS A 100 -8.58 3.89 2.76
C HIS A 100 -9.54 4.16 1.60
N LEU A 101 -9.44 3.39 0.51
CA LEU A 101 -10.30 3.52 -0.68
C LEU A 101 -11.79 3.25 -0.40
N SER A 102 -12.10 2.55 0.70
CA SER A 102 -13.46 2.25 1.13
C SER A 102 -14.09 3.26 2.10
N THR A 103 -13.30 4.25 2.55
CA THR A 103 -13.79 5.25 3.51
C THR A 103 -14.71 6.27 2.82
N PRO A 104 -15.78 6.73 3.50
CA PRO A 104 -16.61 7.82 3.00
C PRO A 104 -15.82 9.13 2.78
N GLY A 105 -14.80 9.36 3.62
CA GLY A 105 -13.91 10.52 3.49
C GLY A 105 -13.14 10.54 2.16
N HIS A 106 -12.64 9.39 1.72
CA HIS A 106 -11.96 9.26 0.42
C HIS A 106 -12.93 9.49 -0.75
N GLU A 107 -14.16 8.97 -0.67
CA GLU A 107 -15.17 9.21 -1.70
C GLU A 107 -15.51 10.71 -1.82
N ALA A 108 -15.68 11.40 -0.69
CA ALA A 108 -15.90 12.84 -0.66
C ALA A 108 -14.71 13.61 -1.26
N ALA A 109 -13.48 13.21 -0.93
CA ALA A 109 -12.26 13.78 -1.49
C ALA A 109 -12.17 13.59 -3.01
N CYS A 110 -12.51 12.39 -3.51
CA CYS A 110 -12.60 12.12 -4.95
C CYS A 110 -13.61 13.06 -5.63
N LYS A 111 -14.84 13.17 -5.10
CA LYS A 111 -15.88 14.06 -5.66
C LYS A 111 -15.41 15.53 -5.69
N SER A 112 -14.77 15.98 -4.61
CA SER A 112 -14.21 17.34 -4.50
C SER A 112 -13.09 17.57 -5.52
N PHE A 113 -12.14 16.66 -5.63
CA PHE A 113 -11.04 16.72 -6.60
C PHE A 113 -11.57 16.80 -8.03
N PHE A 114 -12.53 15.94 -8.38
CA PHE A 114 -13.11 15.90 -9.72
C PHE A 114 -13.83 17.20 -10.07
N TRP A 115 -14.61 17.76 -9.13
CA TRP A 115 -15.29 19.04 -9.31
C TRP A 115 -14.31 20.20 -9.48
N LYS A 116 -13.24 20.25 -8.65
CA LYS A 116 -12.19 21.27 -8.71
C LYS A 116 -11.45 21.24 -10.06
N ASN A 117 -11.16 20.05 -10.57
CA ASN A 117 -10.37 19.84 -11.79
C ASN A 117 -11.22 19.61 -13.06
N LYS A 118 -12.55 19.87 -12.99
CA LYS A 118 -13.48 19.75 -14.13
C LYS A 118 -13.49 18.38 -14.80
N VAL A 119 -13.30 17.33 -14.00
CA VAL A 119 -13.37 15.94 -14.43
C VAL A 119 -14.80 15.41 -14.23
N SER A 120 -15.26 14.55 -15.14
CA SER A 120 -16.60 13.95 -15.05
C SER A 120 -16.78 13.11 -13.79
N LYS A 121 -17.83 13.40 -13.02
CA LYS A 121 -18.20 12.63 -11.81
C LYS A 121 -18.49 11.16 -12.11
N ALA A 122 -18.82 10.80 -13.35
CA ALA A 122 -19.08 9.43 -13.77
C ALA A 122 -17.87 8.50 -13.59
N SER A 123 -16.65 9.04 -13.52
CA SER A 123 -15.45 8.22 -13.32
C SER A 123 -15.05 8.07 -11.83
N VAL A 124 -15.72 8.75 -10.90
CA VAL A 124 -15.46 8.59 -9.44
C VAL A 124 -15.56 7.12 -8.98
N PRO A 125 -16.56 6.31 -9.39
CA PRO A 125 -16.66 4.90 -9.01
C PRO A 125 -15.42 4.05 -9.31
N LEU A 126 -14.58 4.46 -10.26
CA LEU A 126 -13.34 3.74 -10.59
C LEU A 126 -12.31 3.80 -9.46
N TYR A 127 -12.34 4.87 -8.66
CA TYR A 127 -11.34 5.21 -7.64
C TYR A 127 -11.76 4.91 -6.20
N VAL A 128 -12.96 4.35 -6.03
CA VAL A 128 -13.52 3.96 -4.73
C VAL A 128 -13.79 2.46 -4.70
N ILE A 129 -13.97 1.95 -3.49
CA ILE A 129 -14.33 0.56 -3.21
C ILE A 129 -15.51 0.59 -2.23
N SER A 130 -16.49 -0.29 -2.39
CA SER A 130 -17.55 -0.38 -1.39
C SER A 130 -17.04 -1.09 -0.14
N SER A 131 -17.51 -0.67 1.04
CA SER A 131 -17.23 -1.38 2.29
C SER A 131 -17.61 -2.87 2.21
N THR A 132 -18.71 -3.18 1.52
CA THR A 132 -19.17 -4.55 1.28
C THR A 132 -18.18 -5.41 0.50
N MET A 133 -17.39 -4.84 -0.41
CA MET A 133 -16.34 -5.59 -1.10
C MET A 133 -15.21 -5.98 -0.15
N LEU A 134 -14.86 -5.08 0.78
CA LEU A 134 -13.84 -5.35 1.78
C LEU A 134 -14.31 -6.41 2.79
N SER A 135 -15.55 -6.31 3.29
CA SER A 135 -16.11 -7.32 4.21
C SER A 135 -16.21 -8.71 3.59
N LYS A 136 -16.43 -8.81 2.27
CA LYS A 136 -16.41 -10.11 1.57
C LYS A 136 -15.01 -10.71 1.47
N ALA A 137 -13.96 -9.88 1.53
CA ALA A 137 -12.57 -10.34 1.45
C ALA A 137 -12.01 -10.74 2.82
N GLU A 138 -12.57 -10.25 3.94
CA GLU A 138 -12.16 -10.58 5.31
C GLU A 138 -12.00 -12.09 5.58
N PRO A 139 -13.00 -12.96 5.31
CA PRO A 139 -12.84 -14.39 5.56
C PRO A 139 -11.79 -15.05 4.65
N LEU A 140 -11.56 -14.51 3.44
CA LEU A 140 -10.49 -14.98 2.56
C LEU A 140 -9.11 -14.59 3.10
N ILE A 141 -8.99 -13.39 3.65
CA ILE A 141 -7.75 -12.92 4.29
C ILE A 141 -7.40 -13.81 5.48
N GLU A 142 -8.36 -14.07 6.37
CA GLU A 142 -8.17 -14.94 7.53
C GLU A 142 -7.72 -16.36 7.13
N ALA A 143 -8.33 -16.93 6.08
CA ALA A 143 -7.95 -18.23 5.56
C ALA A 143 -6.52 -18.25 5.02
N VAL A 144 -6.10 -17.21 4.28
CA VAL A 144 -4.74 -17.09 3.73
C VAL A 144 -3.71 -16.86 4.85
N GLU A 145 -4.03 -16.07 5.86
CA GLU A 145 -3.17 -15.87 7.04
C GLU A 145 -2.92 -17.17 7.78
N LYS A 146 -3.99 -17.93 8.07
CA LYS A 146 -3.87 -19.25 8.71
C LYS A 146 -2.99 -20.20 7.90
N ALA A 147 -3.26 -20.31 6.59
CA ALA A 147 -2.48 -21.17 5.70
C ALA A 147 -1.00 -20.74 5.63
N TYR A 148 -0.73 -19.44 5.66
CA TYR A 148 0.63 -18.91 5.68
C TYR A 148 1.36 -19.28 6.99
N LEU A 149 0.72 -19.08 8.14
CA LEU A 149 1.30 -19.43 9.45
C LEU A 149 1.56 -20.93 9.57
N GLU A 150 0.62 -21.79 9.18
CA GLU A 150 0.81 -23.25 9.15
C GLU A 150 1.98 -23.66 8.26
N LYS A 151 2.12 -23.00 7.09
CA LYS A 151 3.26 -23.21 6.19
C LYS A 151 4.57 -22.81 6.87
N MET A 152 4.63 -21.64 7.51
CA MET A 152 5.83 -21.14 8.19
C MET A 152 6.22 -22.04 9.37
N GLU A 153 5.27 -22.44 10.19
CA GLU A 153 5.49 -23.33 11.32
C GLU A 153 6.02 -24.70 10.87
N ARG A 154 5.47 -25.25 9.79
CA ARG A 154 5.98 -26.49 9.18
C ARG A 154 7.43 -26.34 8.69
N LEU A 155 7.78 -25.21 8.09
CA LEU A 155 9.16 -24.94 7.66
C LEU A 155 10.09 -24.79 8.87
N HIS A 156 9.66 -24.06 9.89
CA HIS A 156 10.41 -23.89 11.13
C HIS A 156 10.72 -25.23 11.79
N ARG A 157 9.72 -26.12 11.94
CA ARG A 157 9.93 -27.48 12.47
C ARG A 157 10.98 -28.25 11.68
N LYS A 158 10.92 -28.23 10.35
CA LYS A 158 11.91 -28.91 9.49
C LYS A 158 13.32 -28.36 9.72
N THR A 159 13.46 -27.04 9.83
CA THR A 159 14.74 -26.39 10.11
C THR A 159 15.28 -26.81 11.47
N VAL A 160 14.46 -26.77 12.52
CA VAL A 160 14.85 -27.19 13.89
C VAL A 160 15.32 -28.65 13.89
N THR A 161 14.59 -29.56 13.26
CA THR A 161 14.99 -30.98 13.18
C THR A 161 16.31 -31.17 12.44
N ALA A 162 16.55 -30.42 11.36
CA ALA A 162 17.81 -30.48 10.62
C ALA A 162 19.01 -29.97 11.45
N ILE A 163 18.81 -28.88 12.20
CA ILE A 163 19.81 -28.33 13.13
C ILE A 163 20.13 -29.38 14.21
N GLN A 164 19.11 -29.93 14.86
CA GLN A 164 19.29 -30.96 15.90
C GLN A 164 20.03 -32.20 15.40
N LYS A 165 19.73 -32.67 14.18
CA LYS A 165 20.44 -33.80 13.56
C LYS A 165 21.90 -33.46 13.30
N THR A 166 22.18 -32.25 12.82
CA THR A 166 23.54 -31.76 12.54
C THR A 166 24.34 -31.65 13.83
N ASP A 167 23.75 -31.08 14.88
CA ASP A 167 24.41 -30.92 16.18
C ASP A 167 24.69 -32.27 16.83
N LYS A 168 23.75 -33.21 16.76
CA LYS A 168 23.97 -34.59 17.23
C LYS A 168 25.16 -35.23 16.51
N HIS A 169 25.18 -35.16 15.18
CA HIS A 169 26.28 -35.73 14.39
C HIS A 169 27.64 -35.10 14.73
N ARG A 170 27.69 -33.78 14.95
CA ARG A 170 28.90 -33.08 15.40
C ARG A 170 29.36 -33.57 16.78
N MET A 171 28.44 -33.77 17.71
CA MET A 171 28.76 -34.31 19.05
C MET A 171 29.27 -35.74 18.98
N ASP A 172 28.68 -36.58 18.12
CA ASP A 172 29.14 -37.96 17.92
C ASP A 172 30.59 -37.98 17.40
N ILE A 173 30.94 -37.14 16.40
CA ILE A 173 32.31 -37.02 15.87
C ILE A 173 33.30 -36.55 16.95
N VAL A 174 32.94 -35.52 17.72
CA VAL A 174 33.82 -35.00 18.79
C VAL A 174 34.05 -36.06 19.87
N THR A 175 33.01 -36.83 20.19
CA THR A 175 33.09 -37.91 21.16
C THR A 175 34.02 -39.02 20.66
N GLU A 176 33.85 -39.47 19.42
CA GLU A 176 34.68 -40.48 18.78
C GLU A 176 36.16 -40.05 18.72
N ALA A 177 36.44 -38.83 18.25
CA ALA A 177 37.80 -38.29 18.22
C ALA A 177 38.44 -38.21 19.61
N ARG A 178 37.66 -37.91 20.66
CA ARG A 178 38.15 -37.89 22.03
C ARG A 178 38.48 -39.30 22.55
N PHE A 179 37.72 -40.32 22.16
CA PHE A 179 38.02 -41.71 22.50
C PHE A 179 39.31 -42.20 21.83
N GLU A 180 39.56 -41.82 20.58
CA GLU A 180 40.80 -42.17 19.86
C GLU A 180 42.05 -41.57 20.52
N VAL A 181 41.99 -40.30 20.95
CA VAL A 181 43.12 -39.62 21.60
C VAL A 181 43.44 -40.18 23.00
N CYS A 182 42.46 -40.71 23.73
CA CYS A 182 42.69 -41.30 25.06
C CYS A 182 43.13 -42.77 25.03
N SER A 183 43.10 -43.42 23.85
CA SER A 183 43.39 -44.86 23.70
C SER A 183 44.75 -45.16 23.05
N GLY A 184 45.52 -44.12 22.69
CA GLY A 184 46.89 -44.20 22.18
C GLY A 184 47.88 -43.53 23.13
#